data_AF-A0AA97I4F9-F1
#
_entry.id   AF-A0AA97I4F9-F1
#
_cell.length_a   1.000
_cell.length_b   1.000
_cell.length_c   1.000
_cell.angle_alpha   90.00
_cell.angle_beta   90.00
_cell.angle_gamma   90.00
#
_symmetry.space_group_name_H-M   'P 1'
#
loop_
_entity.id
_entity.type
_entity.pdbx_description
1 polymer ?
#
loop_
_entity_poly.entity_id
_entity_poly.type
_entity_poly.pdbx_seq_one_letter_code
_entity_poly.pdbx_strand_id
1 'polypeptide(L)'
;MELNKNYTIAGVSLIAVIILILMMFSGVLFSLPRQLCVILLGTFPLIILTLLVIALSALMTSRSKNTSDKIISSTVIIGLLVIIAGIIVPVIFFESFVHNQGQGNIKYIVSVTGLEDKNGNYLNDVIVPLPMQNGEYLLPLEEIDNRYFGEWHTVIVGFPDSDKKMLAFQHAGVNLTNINAEFNQYLPDGLTVDNGKQVYLSPVLDGQNKLTMNLEDMDYSYKTMVALPDNLKNESDSTAEKINFNIILWVSTGKTGFMTRAVDYRFSINESLSMYSSGFTQVNVTVHAS
;
A
#
# COMPACT_ATOMS: atom_id res chain seq x y z
N MET A 1 -12.61 62.21 -21.94
CA MET A 1 -11.96 60.98 -22.45
C MET A 1 -11.77 60.04 -21.25
N GLU A 2 -12.85 59.42 -20.78
CA GLU A 2 -12.89 58.61 -19.54
C GLU A 2 -13.33 57.15 -19.81
N LEU A 3 -13.21 56.67 -21.04
CA LEU A 3 -13.72 55.35 -21.43
C LEU A 3 -12.77 54.18 -21.12
N ASN A 4 -11.68 54.37 -20.36
CA ASN A 4 -10.56 53.43 -20.36
C ASN A 4 -10.25 52.70 -19.03
N LYS A 5 -11.06 52.86 -17.97
CA LYS A 5 -10.84 52.12 -16.70
C LYS A 5 -11.73 50.88 -16.56
N ASN A 6 -12.97 50.95 -17.04
CA ASN A 6 -13.93 49.86 -16.89
C ASN A 6 -13.63 48.66 -17.81
N TYR A 7 -13.08 48.90 -19.00
CA TYR A 7 -12.67 47.83 -19.92
C TYR A 7 -11.44 47.06 -19.42
N THR A 8 -10.51 47.74 -18.76
CA THR A 8 -9.30 47.13 -18.20
C THR A 8 -9.63 46.21 -17.03
N ILE A 9 -10.58 46.62 -16.17
CA ILE A 9 -11.05 45.80 -15.05
C ILE A 9 -11.82 44.58 -15.56
N ALA A 10 -12.70 44.75 -16.55
CA ALA A 10 -13.44 43.64 -17.15
C ALA A 10 -12.51 42.63 -17.87
N GLY A 11 -11.49 43.13 -18.58
CA GLY A 11 -10.51 42.29 -19.28
C GLY A 11 -9.64 41.47 -18.32
N VAL A 12 -9.16 42.08 -17.23
CA VAL A 12 -8.37 41.37 -16.21
C VAL A 12 -9.22 40.32 -15.48
N SER A 13 -10.50 40.61 -15.22
CA SER A 13 -11.42 39.65 -14.60
C SER A 13 -11.70 38.44 -15.53
N LEU A 14 -11.86 38.66 -16.84
CA LEU A 14 -12.06 37.60 -17.82
C LEU A 14 -10.83 36.68 -17.93
N ILE A 15 -9.63 37.25 -17.95
CA ILE A 15 -8.37 36.48 -18.03
C ILE A 15 -8.18 35.63 -16.77
N ALA A 16 -8.47 36.19 -15.58
CA ALA A 16 -8.40 35.45 -14.33
C ALA A 16 -9.37 34.25 -14.31
N VAL A 17 -10.60 34.42 -14.82
CA VAL A 17 -11.58 33.32 -14.93
C VAL A 17 -11.11 32.24 -15.90
N ILE A 18 -10.55 32.62 -17.06
CA ILE A 18 -10.05 31.65 -18.05
C ILE A 18 -8.86 30.84 -17.49
N ILE A 19 -7.94 31.48 -16.78
CA ILE A 19 -6.82 30.78 -16.12
C ILE A 19 -7.35 29.80 -15.06
N LEU A 20 -8.34 30.21 -14.27
CA LEU A 20 -8.98 29.35 -13.26
C LEU A 20 -9.63 28.12 -13.89
N ILE A 21 -10.29 28.28 -15.04
CA ILE A 21 -10.89 27.16 -15.80
C ILE A 21 -9.80 26.23 -16.35
N LEU A 22 -8.71 26.79 -16.92
CA LEU A 22 -7.60 26.00 -17.45
C LEU A 22 -6.86 25.20 -16.36
N MET A 23 -6.69 25.77 -15.16
CA MET A 23 -6.11 25.07 -14.02
C MET A 23 -7.02 23.96 -13.49
N MET A 24 -8.35 24.13 -13.55
CA MET A 24 -9.28 23.03 -13.22
C MET A 24 -9.21 21.91 -14.26
N PHE A 25 -9.09 22.22 -15.55
CA PHE A 25 -9.03 21.22 -16.61
C PHE A 25 -7.74 20.40 -16.59
N SER A 26 -6.60 21.00 -16.25
CA SER A 26 -5.31 20.29 -16.20
C SER A 26 -5.23 19.25 -15.07
N GLY A 27 -5.91 19.48 -13.94
CA GLY A 27 -5.99 18.51 -12.84
C GLY A 27 -6.95 17.33 -13.09
N VAL A 28 -7.90 17.49 -14.00
CA VAL A 28 -8.99 16.52 -14.30
C VAL A 28 -8.62 15.54 -15.41
N LEU A 29 -7.52 15.76 -16.13
CA LEU A 29 -7.12 14.85 -17.23
C LEU A 29 -6.24 13.66 -16.79
N PHE A 30 -5.78 13.61 -15.53
CA PHE A 30 -4.80 12.62 -15.07
C PHE A 30 -5.39 11.37 -14.38
N SER A 31 -6.71 11.28 -14.13
CA SER A 31 -7.31 10.15 -13.36
C SER A 31 -8.71 9.75 -13.87
N LEU A 32 -8.80 9.55 -15.20
CA LEU A 32 -10.05 9.48 -15.96
C LEU A 32 -11.09 8.41 -15.56
N PRO A 33 -10.76 7.20 -15.04
CA PRO A 33 -11.81 6.24 -14.67
C PRO A 33 -12.49 6.58 -13.34
N ARG A 34 -11.71 6.96 -12.31
CA ARG A 34 -12.21 7.22 -10.95
C ARG A 34 -12.75 8.64 -10.80
N GLN A 35 -12.23 9.59 -11.58
CA GLN A 35 -12.74 10.96 -11.62
C GLN A 35 -14.14 11.05 -12.23
N LEU A 36 -14.60 10.10 -13.06
CA LEU A 36 -15.93 10.20 -13.68
C LEU A 36 -17.06 10.23 -12.63
N CYS A 37 -16.91 9.48 -11.53
CA CYS A 37 -17.91 9.41 -10.45
C CYS A 37 -17.87 10.66 -9.55
N VAL A 38 -16.67 11.16 -9.25
CA VAL A 38 -16.47 12.42 -8.49
C VAL A 38 -16.91 13.63 -9.32
N ILE A 39 -16.70 13.59 -10.64
CA ILE A 39 -17.24 14.57 -11.59
C ILE A 39 -18.76 14.47 -11.58
N LEU A 40 -19.35 13.28 -11.74
CA LEU A 40 -20.81 13.13 -11.74
C LEU A 40 -21.48 13.58 -10.43
N LEU A 41 -20.92 13.28 -9.26
CA LEU A 41 -21.51 13.65 -7.98
C LEU A 41 -21.14 15.07 -7.50
N GLY A 42 -19.96 15.58 -7.86
CA GLY A 42 -19.47 16.89 -7.45
C GLY A 42 -19.77 18.01 -8.45
N THR A 43 -19.74 17.75 -9.75
CA THR A 43 -19.97 18.79 -10.77
C THR A 43 -21.44 19.04 -11.06
N PHE A 44 -22.33 18.05 -10.92
CA PHE A 44 -23.76 18.27 -11.13
C PHE A 44 -24.38 19.28 -10.14
N PRO A 45 -24.13 19.19 -8.82
CA PRO A 45 -24.60 20.20 -7.87
C PRO A 45 -24.00 21.58 -8.15
N LEU A 46 -22.73 21.63 -8.58
CA LEU A 46 -22.03 22.86 -8.95
C LEU A 46 -22.62 23.49 -10.23
N ILE A 47 -22.93 22.70 -11.25
CA ILE A 47 -23.58 23.16 -12.49
C ILE A 47 -24.98 23.66 -12.17
N ILE A 48 -25.75 22.93 -11.36
CA ILE A 48 -27.09 23.35 -10.91
C ILE A 48 -27.02 24.66 -10.11
N LEU A 49 -26.09 24.77 -9.17
CA LEU A 49 -25.87 25.98 -8.38
C LEU A 49 -25.44 27.16 -9.25
N THR A 50 -24.54 26.93 -10.21
CA THR A 50 -24.08 27.96 -11.15
C THR A 50 -25.22 28.43 -12.04
N LEU A 51 -26.03 27.50 -12.58
CA LEU A 51 -27.23 27.83 -13.36
C LEU A 51 -28.27 28.57 -12.51
N LEU A 52 -28.47 28.19 -11.24
CA LEU A 52 -29.36 28.87 -10.32
C LEU A 52 -28.89 30.31 -10.05
N VAL A 53 -27.59 30.51 -9.85
CA VAL A 53 -26.97 31.83 -9.65
C VAL A 53 -27.09 32.68 -10.92
N ILE A 54 -26.88 32.12 -12.11
CA ILE A 54 -27.08 32.82 -13.39
C ILE A 54 -28.56 33.21 -13.56
N ALA A 55 -29.50 32.31 -13.25
CA ALA A 55 -30.92 32.59 -13.30
C ALA A 55 -31.34 33.69 -12.31
N LEU A 56 -30.84 33.64 -11.07
CA LEU A 56 -31.04 34.69 -10.05
C LEU A 56 -30.41 36.03 -10.46
N SER A 57 -29.23 36.00 -11.09
CA SER A 57 -28.56 37.19 -11.63
C SER A 57 -29.37 37.83 -12.75
N ALA A 58 -29.87 37.02 -13.69
CA ALA A 58 -30.73 37.46 -14.78
C ALA A 58 -32.07 38.00 -14.27
N LEU A 59 -32.65 37.39 -13.24
CA LEU A 59 -33.88 37.82 -12.60
C LEU A 59 -33.71 39.17 -11.87
N MET A 60 -32.60 39.35 -11.13
CA MET A 60 -32.27 40.59 -10.42
C MET A 60 -31.96 41.74 -11.40
N THR A 61 -31.24 41.48 -12.50
CA THR A 61 -30.93 42.50 -13.52
C THR A 61 -32.13 42.87 -14.40
N SER A 62 -33.05 41.93 -14.64
CA SER A 62 -34.32 42.17 -15.35
C SER A 62 -35.24 43.13 -14.58
N ARG A 63 -35.22 43.08 -13.25
CA ARG A 63 -36.18 43.82 -12.40
C ARG A 63 -35.72 45.22 -11.99
N SER A 64 -34.42 45.51 -12.06
CA SER A 64 -33.86 46.80 -11.64
C SER A 64 -33.84 47.83 -12.78
N LYS A 65 -34.41 49.02 -12.52
CA LYS A 65 -34.43 50.16 -13.46
C LYS A 65 -33.18 51.05 -13.38
N ASN A 66 -32.39 50.94 -12.31
CA ASN A 66 -31.27 51.84 -12.04
C ASN A 66 -29.91 51.14 -12.26
N THR A 67 -28.99 51.81 -12.94
CA THR A 67 -27.67 51.27 -13.32
C THR A 67 -26.80 50.92 -12.10
N SER A 68 -26.90 51.69 -11.02
CA SER A 68 -26.13 51.48 -9.79
C SER A 68 -26.52 50.17 -9.07
N ASP A 69 -27.80 49.85 -9.02
CA ASP A 69 -28.31 48.64 -8.38
C ASP A 69 -27.87 47.37 -9.12
N LYS A 70 -27.71 47.45 -10.45
CA LYS A 70 -27.18 46.35 -11.27
C LYS A 70 -25.70 46.07 -10.97
N ILE A 71 -24.91 47.13 -10.75
CA ILE A 71 -23.47 47.01 -10.42
C ILE A 71 -23.29 46.41 -9.03
N ILE A 72 -24.07 46.87 -8.05
CA ILE A 72 -24.04 46.35 -6.67
C ILE A 72 -24.45 44.87 -6.66
N SER A 73 -25.54 44.52 -7.34
CA SER A 73 -26.00 43.13 -7.45
C SER A 73 -24.96 42.22 -8.11
N SER A 74 -24.29 42.67 -9.17
CA SER A 74 -23.26 41.87 -9.85
C SER A 74 -22.03 41.63 -8.98
N THR A 75 -21.62 42.62 -8.19
CA THR A 75 -20.42 42.52 -7.33
C THR A 75 -20.65 41.54 -6.18
N VAL A 76 -21.85 41.56 -5.59
CA VAL A 76 -22.24 40.61 -4.53
C VAL A 76 -22.25 39.17 -5.04
N ILE A 77 -22.72 38.95 -6.26
CA ILE A 77 -22.79 37.61 -6.87
C ILE A 77 -21.39 37.07 -7.19
N ILE A 78 -20.51 37.90 -7.73
CA ILE A 78 -19.11 37.52 -7.98
C ILE A 78 -18.40 37.21 -6.66
N GLY A 79 -18.61 38.03 -5.62
CA GLY A 79 -18.07 37.77 -4.29
C GLY A 79 -18.54 36.43 -3.71
N LEU A 80 -19.82 36.09 -3.87
CA LEU A 80 -20.37 34.80 -3.43
C LEU A 80 -19.73 33.63 -4.20
N LEU A 81 -19.55 33.74 -5.52
CA LEU A 81 -18.90 32.71 -6.32
C LEU A 81 -17.45 32.47 -5.91
N VAL A 82 -16.70 33.54 -5.61
CA VAL A 82 -15.31 33.43 -5.13
C VAL A 82 -15.26 32.75 -3.76
N ILE A 83 -16.20 33.04 -2.86
CA ILE A 83 -16.29 32.37 -1.55
C ILE A 83 -16.62 30.89 -1.72
N ILE A 84 -17.60 30.55 -2.55
CA ILE A 84 -18.01 29.16 -2.80
C ILE A 84 -16.86 28.38 -3.44
N ALA A 85 -16.21 28.92 -4.48
CA ALA A 85 -15.06 28.30 -5.11
C ALA A 85 -13.88 28.16 -4.12
N GLY A 86 -13.65 29.18 -3.30
CA GLY A 86 -12.62 29.19 -2.26
C GLY A 86 -12.84 28.16 -1.15
N ILE A 87 -14.07 27.68 -0.93
CA ILE A 87 -14.38 26.61 0.04
C ILE A 87 -14.37 25.25 -0.64
N ILE A 88 -14.97 25.13 -1.83
CA ILE A 88 -15.13 23.83 -2.50
C ILE A 88 -13.79 23.29 -3.03
N VAL A 89 -12.94 24.15 -3.62
CA VAL A 89 -11.66 23.70 -4.19
C VAL A 89 -10.76 23.09 -3.10
N PRO A 90 -10.56 23.72 -1.92
CA PRO A 90 -9.84 23.08 -0.83
C PRO A 90 -10.48 21.79 -0.35
N VAL A 91 -11.81 21.70 -0.26
CA VAL A 91 -12.49 20.46 0.20
C VAL A 91 -12.24 19.30 -0.74
N ILE A 92 -12.38 19.50 -2.06
CA ILE A 92 -12.11 18.45 -3.07
C ILE A 92 -10.62 18.08 -3.11
N PHE A 93 -9.74 19.08 -3.02
CA PHE A 93 -8.29 18.86 -3.00
C PHE A 93 -7.85 18.13 -1.73
N PHE A 94 -8.46 18.45 -0.59
CA PHE A 94 -8.18 17.84 0.70
C PHE A 94 -8.68 16.39 0.76
N GLU A 95 -9.87 16.10 0.22
CA GLU A 95 -10.37 14.72 0.04
C GLU A 95 -9.40 13.87 -0.80
N SER A 96 -8.91 14.41 -1.91
CA SER A 96 -7.94 13.74 -2.79
C SER A 96 -6.57 13.58 -2.13
N PHE A 97 -6.13 14.59 -1.38
CA PHE A 97 -4.87 14.57 -0.63
C PHE A 97 -4.91 13.53 0.50
N VAL A 98 -6.01 13.49 1.26
CA VAL A 98 -6.20 12.54 2.36
C VAL A 98 -6.31 11.10 1.84
N HIS A 99 -7.00 10.85 0.73
CA HIS A 99 -7.10 9.50 0.16
C HIS A 99 -5.78 8.99 -0.46
N ASN A 100 -4.92 9.89 -0.97
CA ASN A 100 -3.62 9.49 -1.52
C ASN A 100 -2.55 9.22 -0.45
N GLN A 101 -2.79 9.59 0.82
CA GLN A 101 -1.87 9.33 1.93
C GLN A 101 -2.06 7.94 2.57
N GLY A 102 -2.92 7.10 1.97
CA GLY A 102 -3.41 5.86 2.57
C GLY A 102 -2.84 4.56 1.99
N GLN A 103 -1.79 4.60 1.17
CA GLN A 103 -1.28 3.39 0.52
C GLN A 103 -0.64 2.44 1.53
N GLY A 104 -1.00 1.16 1.44
CA GLY A 104 -0.36 0.10 2.19
C GLY A 104 0.92 -0.36 1.50
N ASN A 105 1.81 -0.99 2.25
CA ASN A 105 3.04 -1.54 1.71
C ASN A 105 3.38 -2.85 2.42
N ILE A 106 3.73 -3.86 1.65
CA ILE A 106 4.25 -5.13 2.15
C ILE A 106 5.72 -5.22 1.77
N LYS A 107 6.57 -5.49 2.76
CA LYS A 107 7.98 -5.77 2.57
C LYS A 107 8.34 -7.10 3.23
N TYR A 108 8.76 -8.07 2.42
CA TYR A 108 9.16 -9.40 2.86
C TYR A 108 10.65 -9.61 2.56
N ILE A 109 11.44 -9.81 3.60
CA ILE A 109 12.90 -9.97 3.54
C ILE A 109 13.25 -11.36 4.02
N VAL A 110 14.06 -12.07 3.25
CA VAL A 110 14.62 -13.38 3.60
C VAL A 110 16.14 -13.27 3.58
N SER A 111 16.76 -13.40 4.75
CA SER A 111 18.20 -13.49 4.89
C SER A 111 18.58 -14.80 5.57
N VAL A 112 19.41 -15.60 4.91
CA VAL A 112 19.95 -16.85 5.45
C VAL A 112 21.46 -16.79 5.38
N THR A 113 22.12 -16.83 6.54
CA THR A 113 23.57 -16.70 6.67
C THR A 113 24.21 -17.94 7.28
N GLY A 114 25.51 -18.15 7.03
CA GLY A 114 26.22 -19.36 7.44
C GLY A 114 26.11 -20.51 6.42
N LEU A 115 25.70 -20.20 5.19
CA LEU A 115 25.69 -21.13 4.06
C LEU A 115 27.00 -21.10 3.27
N GLU A 116 27.77 -20.01 3.36
CA GLU A 116 29.08 -19.89 2.70
C GLU A 116 30.04 -21.00 3.13
N ASP A 117 30.87 -21.45 2.17
CA ASP A 117 31.84 -22.54 2.33
C ASP A 117 31.23 -23.92 2.69
N LYS A 118 29.91 -24.06 2.55
CA LYS A 118 29.24 -25.36 2.70
C LYS A 118 29.15 -26.08 1.36
N ASN A 119 29.59 -27.33 1.37
CA ASN A 119 29.41 -28.24 0.25
C ASN A 119 27.95 -28.71 0.21
N GLY A 120 27.15 -28.05 -0.61
CA GLY A 120 25.87 -28.56 -1.08
C GLY A 120 26.05 -29.71 -2.09
N ASN A 121 24.94 -30.23 -2.57
CA ASN A 121 24.89 -31.18 -3.68
C ASN A 121 24.44 -30.44 -4.94
N TYR A 122 24.23 -31.12 -6.05
CA TYR A 122 23.79 -30.44 -7.28
C TYR A 122 22.40 -29.79 -7.22
N LEU A 123 21.61 -30.06 -6.17
CA LEU A 123 20.30 -29.45 -5.91
C LEU A 123 20.17 -29.20 -4.40
N ASN A 124 20.10 -27.93 -4.00
CA ASN A 124 19.93 -27.53 -2.61
C ASN A 124 18.75 -26.59 -2.48
N ASP A 125 17.82 -26.92 -1.58
CA ASP A 125 16.60 -26.17 -1.35
C ASP A 125 16.58 -25.63 0.08
N VAL A 126 16.56 -24.29 0.22
CA VAL A 126 16.26 -23.62 1.48
C VAL A 126 14.81 -23.16 1.43
N ILE A 127 13.95 -23.70 2.30
CA ILE A 127 12.51 -23.45 2.24
C ILE A 127 12.11 -22.52 3.38
N VAL A 128 11.34 -21.48 3.05
CA VAL A 128 10.87 -20.46 3.99
C VAL A 128 9.35 -20.24 3.88
N PRO A 129 8.69 -19.81 4.97
CA PRO A 129 7.25 -19.66 4.99
C PRO A 129 6.80 -18.43 4.19
N LEU A 130 5.63 -18.52 3.55
CA LEU A 130 5.07 -17.43 2.75
C LEU A 130 4.13 -16.54 3.56
N PRO A 131 4.12 -15.22 3.30
CA PRO A 131 3.15 -14.32 3.93
C PRO A 131 1.74 -14.56 3.38
N MET A 132 0.78 -14.68 4.29
CA MET A 132 -0.62 -14.94 3.98
C MET A 132 -1.54 -14.01 4.78
N GLN A 133 -2.71 -13.75 4.21
CA GLN A 133 -3.83 -13.09 4.85
C GLN A 133 -5.11 -13.86 4.56
N ASN A 134 -5.83 -14.28 5.59
CA ASN A 134 -7.12 -14.98 5.46
C ASN A 134 -7.10 -16.21 4.54
N GLY A 135 -5.99 -16.95 4.51
CA GLY A 135 -5.84 -18.10 3.62
C GLY A 135 -5.43 -17.78 2.19
N GLU A 136 -5.26 -16.50 1.84
CA GLU A 136 -4.70 -16.06 0.56
C GLU A 136 -3.27 -15.57 0.72
N TYR A 137 -2.47 -15.66 -0.36
CA TYR A 137 -1.09 -15.16 -0.35
C TYR A 137 -1.07 -13.64 -0.44
N LEU A 138 -0.31 -13.01 0.45
CA LEU A 138 -0.16 -11.56 0.45
C LEU A 138 0.64 -11.07 -0.76
N LEU A 139 1.65 -11.84 -1.16
CA LEU A 139 2.45 -11.57 -2.36
C LEU A 139 1.93 -12.44 -3.52
N PRO A 140 1.72 -11.88 -4.73
CA PRO A 140 1.37 -12.66 -5.91
C PRO A 140 2.41 -13.73 -6.16
N LEU A 141 1.99 -14.98 -6.28
CA LEU A 141 2.90 -16.11 -6.46
C LEU A 141 3.69 -15.97 -7.76
N GLU A 142 3.06 -15.41 -8.80
CA GLU A 142 3.65 -15.17 -10.11
C GLU A 142 4.77 -14.12 -10.07
N GLU A 143 4.73 -13.19 -9.11
CA GLU A 143 5.76 -12.16 -8.94
C GLU A 143 6.95 -12.63 -8.11
N ILE A 144 6.78 -13.67 -7.29
CA ILE A 144 7.84 -14.18 -6.42
C ILE A 144 8.45 -15.49 -6.94
N ASP A 145 7.75 -16.22 -7.81
CA ASP A 145 8.25 -17.44 -8.47
C ASP A 145 9.30 -17.09 -9.54
N ASN A 146 10.30 -17.95 -9.72
CA ASN A 146 11.39 -17.81 -10.69
C ASN A 146 12.18 -16.48 -10.62
N ARG A 147 12.29 -15.87 -9.44
CA ARG A 147 13.16 -14.71 -9.21
C ARG A 147 14.55 -15.13 -8.76
N TYR A 148 15.55 -14.44 -9.30
CA TYR A 148 16.95 -14.71 -9.01
C TYR A 148 17.51 -13.75 -7.94
N PHE A 149 18.29 -14.30 -7.01
CA PHE A 149 19.00 -13.59 -5.95
C PHE A 149 20.42 -14.16 -5.86
N GLY A 150 21.33 -13.60 -6.65
CA GLY A 150 22.66 -14.18 -6.85
C GLY A 150 22.54 -15.53 -7.59
N GLU A 151 23.08 -16.58 -6.99
CA GLU A 151 23.04 -17.95 -7.55
C GLU A 151 21.79 -18.74 -7.12
N TRP A 152 20.94 -18.15 -6.27
CA TRP A 152 19.67 -18.73 -5.86
C TRP A 152 18.54 -18.28 -6.78
N HIS A 153 17.60 -19.17 -7.06
CA HIS A 153 16.33 -18.80 -7.68
C HIS A 153 15.16 -19.31 -6.85
N THR A 154 14.05 -18.59 -6.89
CA THR A 154 12.87 -18.95 -6.10
C THR A 154 11.95 -19.89 -6.87
N VAL A 155 11.36 -20.84 -6.16
CA VAL A 155 10.33 -21.75 -6.66
C VAL A 155 9.24 -21.92 -5.60
N ILE A 156 7.98 -21.93 -6.03
CA ILE A 156 6.88 -22.26 -5.12
C ILE A 156 6.79 -23.77 -4.92
N VAL A 157 6.85 -24.21 -3.65
CA VAL A 157 6.79 -25.63 -3.27
C VAL A 157 5.61 -25.91 -2.34
N GLY A 158 5.07 -27.13 -2.39
CA GLY A 158 4.02 -27.56 -1.48
C GLY A 158 4.58 -27.91 -0.09
N PHE A 159 3.86 -27.56 0.96
CA PHE A 159 4.13 -28.05 2.31
C PHE A 159 3.50 -29.45 2.48
N PRO A 160 4.23 -30.45 3.01
CA PRO A 160 3.75 -31.82 3.11
C PRO A 160 2.37 -31.94 3.76
N ASP A 161 1.55 -32.83 3.21
CA ASP A 161 0.21 -33.18 3.72
C ASP A 161 -0.74 -31.97 3.90
N SER A 162 -0.53 -30.90 3.14
CA SER A 162 -1.40 -29.72 3.15
C SER A 162 -1.53 -29.07 1.76
N ASP A 163 -2.54 -28.23 1.60
CA ASP A 163 -2.73 -27.34 0.45
C ASP A 163 -1.84 -26.08 0.50
N LYS A 164 -1.09 -25.91 1.60
CA LYS A 164 -0.25 -24.74 1.83
C LYS A 164 1.01 -24.85 1.01
N LYS A 165 1.45 -23.71 0.49
CA LYS A 165 2.71 -23.53 -0.24
C LYS A 165 3.71 -22.72 0.57
N MET A 166 4.99 -22.94 0.27
CA MET A 166 6.15 -22.25 0.81
C MET A 166 7.05 -21.78 -0.34
N LEU A 167 8.03 -20.95 -0.01
CA LEU A 167 9.02 -20.45 -0.97
C LEU A 167 10.31 -21.25 -0.80
N ALA A 168 10.72 -21.96 -1.85
CA ALA A 168 12.04 -22.57 -1.91
C ALA A 168 13.02 -21.62 -2.61
N PHE A 169 14.20 -21.46 -2.03
CA PHE A 169 15.38 -20.93 -2.71
C PHE A 169 16.20 -22.13 -3.17
N GLN A 170 16.30 -22.30 -4.47
CA GLN A 170 17.01 -23.39 -5.11
C GLN A 170 18.35 -22.92 -5.66
N HIS A 171 19.40 -23.67 -5.35
CA HIS A 171 20.75 -23.45 -5.85
C HIS A 171 21.27 -24.71 -6.54
N ALA A 172 21.77 -24.52 -7.77
CA ALA A 172 22.35 -25.58 -8.57
C ALA A 172 23.89 -25.48 -8.50
N GLY A 173 24.48 -26.06 -7.47
CA GLY A 173 25.93 -26.03 -7.29
C GLY A 173 26.38 -26.55 -5.93
N VAL A 174 27.67 -26.89 -5.86
CA VAL A 174 28.28 -27.45 -4.65
C VAL A 174 28.65 -26.35 -3.65
N ASN A 175 29.03 -25.16 -4.13
CA ASN A 175 29.43 -24.07 -3.25
C ASN A 175 28.21 -23.18 -2.97
N LEU A 176 27.66 -23.29 -1.77
CA LEU A 176 26.52 -22.47 -1.38
C LEU A 176 26.95 -21.03 -1.07
N THR A 177 26.05 -20.10 -1.35
CA THR A 177 26.18 -18.69 -0.99
C THR A 177 25.09 -18.30 0.01
N ASN A 178 25.31 -17.24 0.79
CA ASN A 178 24.26 -16.71 1.66
C ASN A 178 23.07 -16.19 0.83
N ILE A 179 21.87 -16.29 1.38
CA ILE A 179 20.65 -15.78 0.76
C ILE A 179 20.37 -14.38 1.31
N ASN A 180 20.10 -13.44 0.41
CA ASN A 180 19.55 -12.13 0.75
C ASN A 180 18.53 -11.71 -0.32
N ALA A 181 17.25 -11.84 0.02
CA ALA A 181 16.14 -11.58 -0.88
C ALA A 181 15.17 -10.56 -0.28
N GLU A 182 14.68 -9.66 -1.12
CA GLU A 182 13.70 -8.64 -0.75
C GLU A 182 12.57 -8.60 -1.79
N PHE A 183 11.35 -8.70 -1.29
CA PHE A 183 10.11 -8.58 -2.05
C PHE A 183 9.32 -7.41 -1.48
N ASN A 184 8.89 -6.50 -2.36
CA ASN A 184 8.12 -5.32 -2.00
C ASN A 184 6.88 -5.26 -2.86
N GLN A 185 5.73 -4.96 -2.25
CA GLN A 185 4.47 -4.78 -2.96
C GLN A 185 3.73 -3.57 -2.41
N TYR A 186 3.39 -2.66 -3.32
CA TYR A 186 2.54 -1.50 -3.02
C TYR A 186 1.08 -1.88 -3.12
N LEU A 187 0.29 -1.49 -2.12
CA LEU A 187 -1.14 -1.73 -2.05
C LEU A 187 -1.87 -0.39 -2.22
N PRO A 188 -2.30 -0.04 -3.44
CA PRO A 188 -2.88 1.27 -3.74
C PRO A 188 -4.17 1.55 -2.96
N ASP A 189 -4.94 0.51 -2.64
CA ASP A 189 -6.19 0.61 -1.86
C ASP A 189 -5.97 0.40 -0.35
N GLY A 190 -4.71 0.26 0.09
CA GLY A 190 -4.37 -0.13 1.45
C GLY A 190 -4.62 -1.61 1.73
N LEU A 191 -4.16 -2.09 2.88
CA LEU A 191 -4.55 -3.39 3.42
C LEU A 191 -5.62 -3.13 4.48
N THR A 192 -6.87 -3.51 4.23
CA THR A 192 -7.89 -3.45 5.29
C THR A 192 -7.63 -4.60 6.26
N VAL A 193 -6.98 -4.32 7.39
CA VAL A 193 -6.92 -5.23 8.54
C VAL A 193 -8.08 -4.86 9.46
N ASP A 194 -9.26 -5.39 9.13
CA ASP A 194 -10.41 -5.32 10.03
C ASP A 194 -10.24 -6.32 11.17
N ASN A 195 -10.91 -6.08 12.30
CA ASN A 195 -11.04 -7.06 13.38
C ASN A 195 -11.46 -8.43 12.80
N GLY A 196 -10.54 -9.40 12.83
CA GLY A 196 -10.76 -10.75 12.32
C GLY A 196 -9.95 -11.14 11.08
N LYS A 197 -9.28 -10.21 10.40
CA LYS A 197 -8.38 -10.55 9.28
C LYS A 197 -6.97 -10.86 9.78
N GLN A 198 -6.48 -12.06 9.49
CA GLN A 198 -5.26 -12.62 10.09
C GLN A 198 -4.11 -12.56 9.09
N VAL A 199 -3.10 -11.72 9.34
CA VAL A 199 -1.81 -11.76 8.62
C VAL A 199 -0.86 -12.70 9.36
N TYR A 200 -0.19 -13.60 8.64
CA TYR A 200 0.77 -14.54 9.20
C TYR A 200 1.72 -15.12 8.14
N LEU A 201 2.85 -15.64 8.58
CA LEU A 201 3.73 -16.55 7.83
C LEU A 201 3.22 -17.99 7.92
N SER A 202 3.00 -18.61 6.76
CA SER A 202 2.43 -19.95 6.61
C SER A 202 3.49 -20.98 6.21
N PRO A 203 3.44 -22.22 6.74
CA PRO A 203 2.36 -22.81 7.55
C PRO A 203 2.42 -22.42 9.03
N VAL A 204 1.25 -22.30 9.67
CA VAL A 204 1.14 -22.17 11.14
C VAL A 204 0.90 -23.55 11.76
N LEU A 205 1.81 -23.98 12.63
CA LEU A 205 1.79 -25.30 13.27
C LEU A 205 1.13 -25.29 14.65
N ASP A 206 1.38 -24.24 15.43
CA ASP A 206 0.88 -24.07 16.79
C ASP A 206 0.55 -22.59 16.99
N GLY A 207 -0.53 -22.30 17.72
CA GLY A 207 -1.01 -20.94 17.96
C GLY A 207 -2.07 -20.42 16.99
N GLN A 208 -2.77 -21.28 16.22
CA GLN A 208 -3.86 -20.82 15.32
C GLN A 208 -4.94 -20.00 16.06
N ASN A 209 -5.25 -20.35 17.30
CA ASN A 209 -6.21 -19.62 18.14
C ASN A 209 -5.71 -18.19 18.51
N LYS A 210 -4.39 -17.95 18.45
CA LYS A 210 -3.75 -16.64 18.73
C LYS A 210 -3.65 -15.74 17.49
N LEU A 211 -3.99 -16.25 16.31
CA LEU A 211 -4.00 -15.46 15.08
C LEU A 211 -5.20 -14.51 15.02
N THR A 212 -6.19 -14.71 15.89
CA THR A 212 -7.34 -13.79 16.04
C THR A 212 -6.84 -12.50 16.68
N MET A 213 -6.52 -11.52 15.84
CA MET A 213 -6.09 -10.19 16.27
C MET A 213 -7.21 -9.51 17.05
N ASN A 214 -7.07 -9.40 18.37
CA ASN A 214 -7.65 -8.28 19.09
C ASN A 214 -6.64 -7.13 18.97
N LEU A 215 -7.07 -5.98 18.47
CA LEU A 215 -6.27 -4.75 18.35
C LEU A 215 -5.59 -4.30 19.68
N GLU A 216 -5.94 -4.92 20.80
CA GLU A 216 -5.43 -4.62 22.14
C GLU A 216 -4.25 -5.52 22.59
N ASP A 217 -4.04 -6.69 21.97
CA ASP A 217 -2.91 -7.59 22.28
C ASP A 217 -1.85 -7.53 21.15
N MET A 218 -0.96 -6.54 21.26
CA MET A 218 -0.06 -6.10 20.18
C MET A 218 1.17 -6.97 19.93
N ASP A 219 1.52 -7.85 20.87
CA ASP A 219 2.67 -8.75 20.75
C ASP A 219 2.25 -10.20 20.97
N TYR A 220 2.48 -11.05 19.97
CA TYR A 220 2.26 -12.49 20.10
C TYR A 220 3.32 -13.29 19.37
N SER A 221 3.39 -14.58 19.70
CA SER A 221 4.25 -15.52 19.02
C SER A 221 3.52 -16.82 18.68
N TYR A 222 3.92 -17.40 17.57
CA TYR A 222 3.43 -18.67 17.07
C TYR A 222 4.56 -19.41 16.35
N LYS A 223 4.32 -20.65 15.94
CA LYS A 223 5.34 -21.48 15.30
C LYS A 223 5.03 -21.74 13.83
N THR A 224 6.08 -21.68 13.02
CA THR A 224 6.06 -22.03 11.59
C THR A 224 7.22 -22.98 11.26
N MET A 225 7.40 -23.31 9.99
CA MET A 225 8.49 -24.16 9.50
C MET A 225 9.44 -23.38 8.59
N VAL A 226 10.70 -23.76 8.66
CA VAL A 226 11.71 -23.55 7.60
C VAL A 226 12.33 -24.89 7.27
N ALA A 227 13.00 -25.03 6.13
CA ALA A 227 13.78 -26.23 5.83
C ALA A 227 15.17 -25.89 5.32
N LEU A 228 16.12 -26.74 5.69
CA LEU A 228 17.48 -26.74 5.17
C LEU A 228 17.70 -27.94 4.25
N PRO A 229 18.60 -27.82 3.26
CA PRO A 229 18.98 -28.92 2.39
C PRO A 229 19.42 -30.15 3.21
N ASP A 230 18.90 -31.33 2.86
CA ASP A 230 19.10 -32.56 3.64
C ASP A 230 20.56 -33.02 3.73
N ASN A 231 21.34 -32.57 2.76
CA ASN A 231 22.73 -32.90 2.50
C ASN A 231 23.73 -31.95 3.17
N LEU A 232 23.29 -30.97 3.96
CA LEU A 232 24.18 -30.10 4.76
C LEU A 232 24.84 -30.80 5.96
N LYS A 233 24.64 -32.11 6.13
CA LYS A 233 25.27 -32.90 7.19
C LYS A 233 26.76 -33.08 6.91
N ASN A 234 27.61 -32.38 7.65
CA ASN A 234 29.02 -32.76 7.76
C ASN A 234 29.17 -33.89 8.80
N GLU A 235 29.93 -34.93 8.45
CA GLU A 235 30.14 -36.14 9.29
C GLU A 235 31.03 -35.94 10.53
N SER A 236 31.60 -34.76 10.74
CA SER A 236 32.48 -34.53 11.90
C SER A 236 32.66 -33.05 12.19
N ASP A 237 32.01 -32.51 13.22
CA ASP A 237 32.71 -31.97 14.40
C ASP A 237 31.72 -31.36 15.41
N SER A 238 32.14 -31.39 16.68
CA SER A 238 31.37 -31.00 17.86
C SER A 238 31.17 -29.49 18.06
N THR A 239 31.71 -28.66 17.15
CA THR A 239 31.40 -27.23 17.04
C THR A 239 30.39 -27.02 15.91
N ALA A 240 29.13 -27.37 16.17
CA ALA A 240 28.07 -27.26 15.17
C ALA A 240 27.98 -25.81 14.65
N GLU A 241 28.50 -25.58 13.45
CA GLU A 241 28.30 -24.32 12.76
C GLU A 241 26.80 -24.08 12.57
N LYS A 242 26.39 -22.83 12.76
CA LYS A 242 24.98 -22.44 12.81
C LYS A 242 24.60 -21.71 11.53
N ILE A 243 23.45 -22.07 10.98
CA ILE A 243 22.80 -21.36 9.89
C ILE A 243 21.74 -20.46 10.50
N ASN A 244 21.80 -19.17 10.22
CA ASN A 244 20.90 -18.19 10.82
C ASN A 244 19.82 -17.80 9.82
N PHE A 245 18.57 -17.95 10.21
CA PHE A 245 17.41 -17.45 9.51
C PHE A 245 17.01 -16.10 10.10
N ASN A 246 17.03 -15.06 9.28
CA ASN A 246 16.48 -13.75 9.57
C ASN A 246 15.43 -13.42 8.51
N ILE A 247 14.17 -13.73 8.82
CA ILE A 247 13.04 -13.51 7.93
C ILE A 247 12.17 -12.42 8.55
N ILE A 248 11.86 -11.39 7.78
CA ILE A 248 11.07 -10.25 8.25
C ILE A 248 9.95 -9.96 7.26
N LEU A 249 8.73 -9.90 7.76
CA LEU A 249 7.58 -9.37 7.03
C LEU A 249 7.13 -8.07 7.71
N TRP A 250 7.17 -6.98 6.97
CA TRP A 250 6.55 -5.71 7.32
C TRP A 250 5.27 -5.55 6.53
N VAL A 251 4.19 -5.23 7.23
CA VAL A 251 2.90 -4.93 6.60
C VAL A 251 2.43 -3.59 7.15
N SER A 252 2.40 -2.59 6.29
CA SER A 252 1.73 -1.33 6.55
C SER A 252 0.35 -1.36 5.92
N THR A 253 -0.69 -1.19 6.74
CA THR A 253 -2.08 -1.21 6.26
C THR A 253 -2.44 0.00 5.42
N GLY A 254 -1.69 1.10 5.57
CA GLY A 254 -2.11 2.39 5.06
C GLY A 254 -3.35 2.93 5.80
N LYS A 255 -3.75 4.16 5.48
CA LYS A 255 -4.93 4.83 6.07
C LYS A 255 -6.16 4.66 5.17
N THR A 256 -7.17 3.93 5.61
CA THR A 256 -8.47 3.79 4.93
C THR A 256 -9.50 4.82 5.45
N GLY A 257 -9.21 6.11 5.28
CA GLY A 257 -10.14 7.21 5.56
C GLY A 257 -9.84 8.05 6.81
N PHE A 258 -10.74 9.00 7.13
CA PHE A 258 -10.54 10.07 8.13
C PHE A 258 -10.38 9.59 9.59
N MET A 259 -10.74 8.33 9.88
CA MET A 259 -10.88 7.82 11.26
C MET A 259 -10.11 6.53 11.54
N THR A 260 -9.52 5.89 10.52
CA THR A 260 -8.75 4.63 10.69
C THR A 260 -7.28 4.95 10.90
N ARG A 261 -6.73 4.49 12.03
CA ARG A 261 -5.27 4.52 12.26
C ARG A 261 -4.63 3.47 11.34
N ALA A 262 -3.56 3.86 10.66
CA ALA A 262 -2.66 2.89 10.07
C ALA A 262 -2.02 2.09 11.22
N VAL A 263 -1.96 0.78 11.07
CA VAL A 263 -1.22 -0.09 11.98
C VAL A 263 -0.13 -0.74 11.16
N ASP A 264 1.10 -0.68 11.66
CA ASP A 264 2.22 -1.33 11.04
C ASP A 264 2.53 -2.61 11.82
N TYR A 265 2.61 -3.74 11.10
CA TYR A 265 2.92 -5.03 11.68
C TYR A 265 4.30 -5.48 11.24
N ARG A 266 5.07 -6.03 12.17
CA ARG A 266 6.34 -6.70 11.91
C ARG A 266 6.27 -8.13 12.41
N PHE A 267 6.42 -9.08 11.50
CA PHE A 267 6.64 -10.49 11.81
C PHE A 267 8.12 -10.78 11.62
N SER A 268 8.74 -11.43 12.59
CA SER A 268 10.16 -11.79 12.51
C SER A 268 10.42 -13.23 12.95
N ILE A 269 11.27 -13.90 12.17
CA ILE A 269 11.94 -15.15 12.54
C ILE A 269 13.42 -14.79 12.66
N ASN A 270 14.00 -15.01 13.83
CA ASN A 270 15.42 -14.84 14.09
C ASN A 270 15.92 -16.05 14.86
N GLU A 271 16.24 -17.12 14.12
CA GLU A 271 16.55 -18.44 14.66
C GLU A 271 17.86 -18.97 14.08
N SER A 272 18.66 -19.62 14.92
CA SER A 272 19.91 -20.23 14.53
C SER A 272 19.77 -21.75 14.58
N LEU A 273 19.83 -22.40 13.42
CA LEU A 273 19.72 -23.84 13.27
C LEU A 273 21.09 -24.49 13.18
N SER A 274 21.25 -25.65 13.82
CA SER A 274 22.45 -26.47 13.66
C SER A 274 22.43 -27.20 12.31
N MET A 275 23.58 -27.44 11.69
CA MET A 275 23.67 -28.21 10.44
C MET A 275 23.15 -29.66 10.54
N TYR A 276 22.92 -30.18 11.76
CA TYR A 276 22.34 -31.50 11.98
C TYR A 276 20.81 -31.52 11.85
N SER A 277 20.14 -30.37 11.84
CA SER A 277 18.70 -30.26 11.59
C SER A 277 18.45 -30.13 10.08
N SER A 278 18.55 -31.25 9.37
CA SER A 278 18.13 -31.38 7.97
C SER A 278 16.60 -31.43 7.86
N GLY A 279 16.05 -30.89 6.77
CA GLY A 279 14.62 -30.94 6.49
C GLY A 279 13.83 -29.89 7.27
N PHE A 280 12.52 -30.11 7.42
CA PHE A 280 11.62 -29.17 8.06
C PHE A 280 11.91 -29.04 9.57
N THR A 281 12.22 -27.82 9.99
CA THR A 281 12.49 -27.45 11.37
C THR A 281 11.52 -26.35 11.82
N GLN A 282 10.98 -26.54 13.02
CA GLN A 282 10.05 -25.60 13.62
C GLN A 282 10.79 -24.36 14.15
N VAL A 283 10.29 -23.18 13.82
CA VAL A 283 10.85 -21.89 14.23
C VAL A 283 9.77 -20.99 14.83
N ASN A 284 10.18 -20.09 15.73
CA ASN A 284 9.27 -19.13 16.34
C ASN A 284 9.14 -17.89 15.45
N VAL A 285 7.90 -17.43 15.29
CA VAL A 285 7.59 -16.12 14.72
C VAL A 285 7.20 -15.21 15.88
N THR A 286 7.87 -14.07 16.01
CA THR A 286 7.45 -12.98 16.89
C THR A 286 6.76 -11.91 16.07
N VAL A 287 5.63 -11.41 16.58
CA VAL A 287 4.83 -10.37 15.94
C VAL A 287 4.84 -9.15 16.84
N HIS A 288 5.12 -8.00 16.25
CA HIS A 288 5.07 -6.70 16.90
C HIS A 288 4.18 -5.77 16.08
N ALA A 289 3.17 -5.17 16.72
CA ALA A 289 2.38 -4.09 16.14
C ALA A 289 2.87 -2.73 16.64
N SER A 290 2.93 -1.73 15.74
CA SER A 290 3.32 -0.34 16.03
C SER A 290 2.32 0.67 15.50
#